data_AF-A0AAV9E415-F1
#
_entry.id   AF-A0AAV9E415-F1
#
_cell.length_a   1.000
_cell.length_b   1.000
_cell.length_c   1.000
_cell.angle_alpha   90.00
_cell.angle_beta   90.00
_cell.angle_gamma   90.00
#
_symmetry.space_group_name_H-M   'P 1'
#
loop_
_entity.id
_entity.type
_entity.pdbx_description
1 polymer ?
#
loop_
_entity_poly.entity_id
_entity_poly.type
_entity_poly.pdbx_seq_one_letter_code
_entity_poly.pdbx_strand_id
1 'polypeptide(L)'
;MNSSSLSNLGWLKLTNCEYIERLPSLGRLPQLKYLSIQGASMIVSVGPEFFGESGEGFPKLEEMYIKDMPNWEDWHLTQWPNDGAPLLPCLRKLALEDCPKLKSIPGTLIRRATSLKDLHICKAGNLSNLVERSASITKAVILDCPLLEDISNLPQLQHLDIGGCPAIQRMDNMCSLKYLLLRDKEMEALPDWMQSIMMQLQRLELWVNPDFIRQCLPLNGPDQPKIILHNPSRIFDETVESLFHTRSPYSFRINLTQETMEGKNFFSYNLGVTVLPLDETSQHSQV
;
A
#
# COMPACT_ATOMS: atom_id res chain seq x y z
N MET A 1 12.27 17.65 25.73
CA MET A 1 10.99 18.28 26.15
C MET A 1 10.47 17.54 27.38
N ASN A 2 9.76 18.18 28.32
CA ASN A 2 9.01 17.41 29.33
C ASN A 2 7.76 16.81 28.65
N SER A 3 7.25 15.69 29.16
CA SER A 3 6.06 15.03 28.63
C SER A 3 4.75 15.49 29.26
N SER A 4 4.79 16.10 30.46
CA SER A 4 3.59 16.53 31.19
C SER A 4 2.88 17.72 30.53
N SER A 5 3.62 18.62 29.87
CA SER A 5 3.09 19.78 29.15
C SER A 5 2.31 19.43 27.87
N LEU A 6 2.46 18.22 27.31
CA LEU A 6 1.80 17.77 26.07
C LEU A 6 0.85 16.58 26.30
N SER A 7 0.45 16.34 27.55
CA SER A 7 -0.36 15.19 27.98
C SER A 7 -1.71 15.05 27.24
N ASN A 8 -2.30 16.15 26.76
CA ASN A 8 -3.56 16.15 25.99
C ASN A 8 -3.39 16.26 24.47
N LEU A 9 -2.15 16.20 23.94
CA LEU A 9 -1.89 16.40 22.50
C LEU A 9 -2.42 15.22 21.68
N GLY A 10 -3.55 15.43 20.99
CA GLY A 10 -4.20 14.40 20.17
C GLY A 10 -3.72 14.31 18.71
N TRP A 11 -3.12 15.37 18.19
CA TRP A 11 -2.68 15.47 16.79
C TRP A 11 -1.35 16.22 16.73
N LEU A 12 -0.36 15.70 16.00
CA LEU A 12 0.94 16.32 15.83
C LEU A 12 1.41 16.16 14.38
N LYS A 13 1.74 17.28 13.74
CA LYS A 13 2.44 17.30 12.46
C LYS A 13 3.74 18.09 12.63
N LEU A 14 4.83 17.48 12.20
CA LEU A 14 6.16 18.07 12.09
C LEU A 14 6.49 18.22 10.60
N THR A 15 6.89 19.41 10.17
CA THR A 15 7.21 19.76 8.77
C THR A 15 8.54 20.50 8.69
N ASN A 16 9.26 20.36 7.58
CA ASN A 16 10.52 21.05 7.30
C ASN A 16 11.54 20.87 8.45
N CYS A 17 11.62 19.63 8.94
CA CYS A 17 12.47 19.21 10.04
C CYS A 17 13.93 18.99 9.62
N GLU A 18 14.43 19.82 8.71
CA GLU A 18 15.72 19.68 8.01
C GLU A 18 16.90 19.53 8.98
N TYR A 19 16.87 20.26 10.11
CA TYR A 19 17.94 20.32 11.10
C TYR A 19 17.78 19.31 12.26
N ILE A 20 16.83 18.36 12.16
CA ILE A 20 16.59 17.35 13.21
C ILE A 20 17.44 16.12 12.91
N GLU A 21 18.51 15.90 13.69
CA GLU A 21 19.35 14.70 13.60
C GLU A 21 18.69 13.45 14.24
N ARG A 22 17.77 13.63 15.20
CA ARG A 22 17.12 12.56 15.96
C ARG A 22 15.70 12.94 16.33
N LEU A 23 14.75 12.00 16.21
CA LEU A 23 13.37 12.24 16.63
C LEU A 23 13.27 12.32 18.17
N PRO A 24 12.44 13.24 18.71
CA PRO A 24 12.09 13.22 20.13
C PRO A 24 11.24 11.98 20.46
N SER A 25 11.22 11.59 21.75
CA SER A 25 10.47 10.43 22.26
C SER A 25 8.94 10.64 22.29
N LEU A 26 8.34 10.84 21.12
CA LEU A 26 6.91 11.12 20.93
C LEU A 26 6.02 9.97 21.38
N GLY A 27 6.52 8.73 21.43
CA GLY A 27 5.76 7.57 21.93
C GLY A 27 5.26 7.71 23.37
N ARG A 28 5.84 8.61 24.16
CA ARG A 28 5.42 8.92 25.53
C ARG A 28 4.18 9.84 25.61
N LEU A 29 3.58 10.23 24.48
CA LEU A 29 2.38 11.09 24.42
C LEU A 29 1.09 10.26 24.55
N PRO A 30 0.35 10.34 25.68
CA PRO A 30 -0.66 9.33 26.04
C PRO A 30 -2.03 9.51 25.34
N GLN A 31 -2.23 10.61 24.61
CA GLN A 31 -3.48 10.91 23.89
C GLN A 31 -3.28 11.05 22.38
N LEU A 32 -2.05 10.93 21.87
CA LEU A 32 -1.75 11.19 20.47
C LEU A 32 -2.40 10.14 19.57
N LYS A 33 -3.28 10.58 18.66
CA LYS A 33 -4.04 9.78 17.68
C LYS A 33 -3.47 9.89 16.27
N TYR A 34 -2.90 11.03 15.91
CA TYR A 34 -2.31 11.27 14.61
C TYR A 34 -0.89 11.83 14.77
N LEU A 35 0.06 11.23 14.06
CA LEU A 35 1.42 11.72 13.92
C LEU A 35 1.80 11.80 12.45
N SER A 36 2.29 12.95 12.00
CA SER A 36 3.03 13.04 10.75
C SER A 36 4.37 13.76 10.91
N ILE A 37 5.37 13.28 10.19
CA ILE A 37 6.74 13.79 10.16
C ILE A 37 7.10 13.98 8.69
N GLN A 38 7.50 15.19 8.29
CA GLN A 38 7.71 15.57 6.90
C GLN A 38 8.99 16.43 6.74
N GLY A 39 9.81 16.13 5.74
CA GLY A 39 11.00 16.93 5.40
C GLY A 39 12.10 16.86 6.45
N ALA A 40 12.42 15.66 6.95
CA ALA A 40 13.38 15.45 8.03
C ALA A 40 14.72 14.89 7.51
N SER A 41 15.42 15.70 6.73
CA SER A 41 16.54 15.30 5.87
C SER A 41 17.83 14.90 6.59
N MET A 42 18.04 15.28 7.86
CA MET A 42 19.23 14.91 8.66
C MET A 42 19.08 13.59 9.44
N ILE A 43 17.90 12.95 9.43
CA ILE A 43 17.69 11.68 10.13
C ILE A 43 18.21 10.52 9.28
N VAL A 44 19.14 9.74 9.85
CA VAL A 44 19.67 8.51 9.22
C VAL A 44 19.08 7.24 9.84
N SER A 45 18.73 7.27 11.12
CA SER A 45 18.22 6.12 11.88
C SER A 45 17.06 6.50 12.80
N VAL A 46 16.06 5.62 12.94
CA VAL A 46 14.98 5.73 13.93
C VAL A 46 14.98 4.46 14.80
N GLY A 47 15.19 4.62 16.10
CA GLY A 47 15.30 3.51 17.06
C GLY A 47 14.17 3.50 18.11
N PRO A 48 14.34 2.71 19.19
CA PRO A 48 13.35 2.58 20.27
C PRO A 48 13.13 3.88 21.07
N GLU A 49 14.07 4.83 21.04
CA GLU A 49 13.99 6.12 21.73
C GLU A 49 12.83 6.98 21.23
N PHE A 50 12.48 6.91 19.94
CA PHE A 50 11.32 7.57 19.34
C PHE A 50 10.00 7.09 19.96
N PHE A 51 9.89 5.77 20.19
CA PHE A 51 8.72 5.13 20.78
C PHE A 51 8.65 5.26 22.31
N GLY A 52 9.69 5.82 22.96
CA GLY A 52 9.71 6.01 24.41
C GLY A 52 10.38 4.89 25.21
N GLU A 53 11.24 4.10 24.57
CA GLU A 53 12.16 3.12 25.16
C GLU A 53 11.51 1.86 25.79
N SER A 54 10.21 1.83 26.10
CA SER A 54 9.53 0.66 26.66
C SER A 54 8.00 0.70 26.54
N GLY A 55 7.34 -0.44 26.83
CA GLY A 55 5.88 -0.56 26.93
C GLY A 55 5.19 -0.79 25.59
N GLU A 56 4.00 -0.20 25.42
CA GLU A 56 3.20 -0.29 24.19
C GLU A 56 3.62 0.71 23.10
N GLY A 57 4.62 1.56 23.39
CA GLY A 57 4.93 2.73 22.58
C GLY A 57 3.82 3.77 22.66
N PHE A 58 3.42 4.35 21.52
CA PHE A 58 2.27 5.26 21.46
C PHE A 58 0.96 4.51 21.77
N PRO A 59 0.27 4.77 22.89
CA PRO A 59 -0.84 3.91 23.34
C PRO A 59 -2.16 4.18 22.60
N LYS A 60 -2.30 5.35 21.95
CA LYS A 60 -3.54 5.78 21.27
C LYS A 60 -3.35 6.20 19.82
N LEU A 61 -2.16 6.03 19.25
CA LEU A 61 -1.89 6.44 17.89
C LEU A 61 -2.70 5.58 16.92
N GLU A 62 -3.50 6.21 16.06
CA GLU A 62 -4.35 5.55 15.06
C GLU A 62 -3.76 5.71 13.65
N GLU A 63 -3.04 6.80 13.37
CA GLU A 63 -2.37 7.03 12.09
C GLU A 63 -0.94 7.57 12.27
N MET A 64 0.02 6.98 11.53
CA MET A 64 1.40 7.46 11.41
C MET A 64 1.75 7.69 9.95
N TYR A 65 2.18 8.91 9.58
CA TYR A 65 2.58 9.27 8.22
C TYR A 65 3.95 9.93 8.17
N ILE A 66 4.93 9.21 7.61
CA ILE A 66 6.30 9.67 7.44
C ILE A 66 6.52 9.98 5.95
N LYS A 67 6.82 11.24 5.62
CA LYS A 67 7.10 11.70 4.25
C LYS A 67 8.48 12.36 4.19
N ASP A 68 9.17 12.25 3.06
CA ASP A 68 10.34 13.08 2.72
C ASP A 68 11.44 13.01 3.80
N MET A 69 12.03 11.82 3.87
CA MET A 69 13.16 11.52 4.75
C MET A 69 14.30 10.91 3.93
N PRO A 70 14.95 11.70 3.05
CA PRO A 70 15.83 11.22 1.99
C PRO A 70 17.13 10.54 2.47
N ASN A 71 17.53 10.73 3.74
CA ASN A 71 18.69 10.08 4.32
C ASN A 71 18.36 8.93 5.30
N TRP A 72 17.09 8.65 5.56
CA TRP A 72 16.69 7.61 6.51
C TRP A 72 16.99 6.23 5.93
N GLU A 73 17.93 5.52 6.54
CA GLU A 73 18.40 4.21 6.10
C GLU A 73 17.92 3.06 6.99
N ASP A 74 17.85 3.31 8.31
CA ASP A 74 17.64 2.29 9.33
C ASP A 74 16.42 2.59 10.22
N TRP A 75 15.55 1.59 10.36
CA TRP A 75 14.46 1.60 11.34
C TRP A 75 14.53 0.31 12.12
N HIS A 76 14.86 0.40 13.41
CA HIS A 76 15.14 -0.77 14.24
C HIS A 76 14.40 -0.76 15.59
N LEU A 77 14.14 -1.96 16.09
CA LEU A 77 13.57 -2.21 17.42
C LEU A 77 14.37 -3.29 18.17
N THR A 78 15.67 -3.40 17.89
CA THR A 78 16.60 -4.44 18.39
C THR A 78 16.72 -4.52 19.91
N GLN A 79 16.34 -3.46 20.63
CA GLN A 79 16.35 -3.38 22.10
C GLN A 79 14.94 -3.28 22.71
N TRP A 80 13.87 -3.39 21.91
CA TRP A 80 12.50 -3.30 22.43
C TRP A 80 12.12 -4.60 23.18
N PRO A 81 11.51 -4.53 24.38
CA PRO A 81 11.15 -5.73 25.14
C PRO A 81 10.27 -6.69 24.34
N ASN A 82 10.76 -7.89 24.02
CA ASN A 82 10.02 -8.92 23.28
C ASN A 82 9.19 -9.82 24.22
N ASP A 83 8.39 -9.16 25.06
CA ASP A 83 7.47 -9.73 26.06
C ASP A 83 6.14 -10.26 25.48
N GLY A 84 5.90 -10.01 24.19
CA GLY A 84 4.64 -10.37 23.52
C GLY A 84 3.51 -9.34 23.67
N ALA A 85 3.74 -8.22 24.38
CA ALA A 85 2.74 -7.15 24.47
C ALA A 85 2.48 -6.52 23.10
N PRO A 86 1.29 -5.94 22.84
CA PRO A 86 1.07 -5.09 21.67
C PRO A 86 2.08 -3.94 21.59
N LEU A 87 2.44 -3.54 20.39
CA LEU A 87 3.23 -2.33 20.11
C LEU A 87 2.43 -1.49 19.14
N LEU A 88 2.21 -0.22 19.44
CA LEU A 88 1.29 0.66 18.72
C LEU A 88 -0.14 0.07 18.67
N PRO A 89 -0.73 -0.29 19.83
CA PRO A 89 -1.96 -1.12 19.92
C PRO A 89 -3.18 -0.54 19.18
N CYS A 90 -3.26 0.77 19.02
CA CYS A 90 -4.35 1.46 18.32
C CYS A 90 -4.06 1.74 16.83
N LEU A 91 -2.83 1.54 16.35
CA LEU A 91 -2.41 2.02 15.02
C LEU A 91 -3.20 1.30 13.94
N ARG A 92 -3.93 2.05 13.11
CA ARG A 92 -4.77 1.55 12.02
C ARG A 92 -4.10 1.74 10.67
N LYS A 93 -3.33 2.83 10.52
CA LYS A 93 -2.66 3.21 9.28
C LYS A 93 -1.20 3.56 9.52
N LEU A 94 -0.33 2.95 8.72
CA LEU A 94 1.07 3.35 8.56
C LEU A 94 1.27 3.78 7.11
N ALA A 95 1.82 4.97 6.90
CA ALA A 95 2.15 5.50 5.59
C ALA A 95 3.61 5.98 5.55
N LEU A 96 4.38 5.48 4.60
CA LEU A 96 5.77 5.86 4.32
C LEU A 96 5.85 6.37 2.89
N GLU A 97 6.44 7.54 2.66
CA GLU A 97 6.47 8.18 1.35
C GLU A 97 7.74 9.01 1.15
N ASP A 98 8.31 9.04 -0.06
CA ASP A 98 9.56 9.79 -0.34
C ASP A 98 10.67 9.45 0.68
N CYS A 99 10.81 8.15 1.01
CA CYS A 99 11.80 7.60 1.94
C CYS A 99 12.81 6.69 1.19
N PRO A 100 13.53 7.21 0.18
CA PRO A 100 14.24 6.40 -0.82
C PRO A 100 15.34 5.49 -0.25
N LYS A 101 15.91 5.85 0.91
CA LYS A 101 17.04 5.12 1.49
C LYS A 101 16.67 4.01 2.48
N LEU A 102 15.41 3.92 2.91
CA LEU A 102 14.98 3.02 3.98
C LEU A 102 15.12 1.56 3.55
N LYS A 103 15.89 0.77 4.30
CA LYS A 103 16.25 -0.62 3.92
C LYS A 103 15.23 -1.66 4.36
N SER A 104 14.57 -1.44 5.50
CA SER A 104 13.62 -2.37 6.14
C SER A 104 12.67 -1.65 7.09
N ILE A 105 11.44 -2.13 7.20
CA ILE A 105 10.55 -1.84 8.34
C ILE A 105 10.83 -2.90 9.43
N PRO A 106 10.84 -2.58 10.73
CA PRO A 106 11.01 -3.60 11.77
C PRO A 106 9.90 -4.66 11.69
N GLY A 107 10.23 -5.92 11.42
CA GLY A 107 9.26 -7.02 11.41
C GLY A 107 8.46 -7.09 12.72
N THR A 108 9.12 -6.85 13.86
CA THR A 108 8.49 -6.77 15.18
C THR A 108 7.42 -5.69 15.28
N LEU A 109 7.48 -4.60 14.51
CA LEU A 109 6.43 -3.58 14.42
C LEU A 109 5.24 -4.13 13.63
N ILE A 110 5.49 -4.69 12.44
CA ILE A 110 4.48 -5.30 11.56
C ILE A 110 3.73 -6.47 12.24
N ARG A 111 4.42 -7.25 13.08
CA ARG A 111 3.88 -8.36 13.88
C ARG A 111 3.08 -7.92 15.10
N ARG A 112 3.48 -6.83 15.78
CA ARG A 112 2.90 -6.41 17.08
C ARG A 112 1.88 -5.26 16.98
N ALA A 113 1.80 -4.58 15.84
CA ALA A 113 0.76 -3.60 15.51
C ALA A 113 -0.56 -4.31 15.16
N THR A 114 -1.20 -4.90 16.18
CA THR A 114 -2.40 -5.76 16.03
C THR A 114 -3.64 -5.05 15.49
N SER A 115 -3.66 -3.70 15.49
CA SER A 115 -4.72 -2.89 14.86
C SER A 115 -4.43 -2.46 13.41
N LEU A 116 -3.21 -2.67 12.90
CA LEU A 116 -2.73 -2.08 11.64
C LEU A 116 -3.44 -2.69 10.44
N LYS A 117 -4.28 -1.93 9.75
CA LYS A 117 -5.16 -2.39 8.67
C LYS A 117 -4.80 -1.87 7.30
N ASP A 118 -4.22 -0.67 7.22
CA ASP A 118 -3.91 0.05 5.98
C ASP A 118 -2.42 0.42 5.96
N LEU A 119 -1.66 -0.23 5.08
CA LEU A 119 -0.23 0.00 4.89
C LEU A 119 -0.01 0.75 3.56
N HIS A 120 0.62 1.91 3.59
CA HIS A 120 1.01 2.67 2.40
C HIS A 120 2.54 2.81 2.38
N ILE A 121 3.16 2.46 1.26
CA ILE A 121 4.61 2.60 1.04
C ILE A 121 4.81 3.10 -0.38
N CYS A 122 5.35 4.31 -0.53
CA CYS A 122 5.54 4.97 -1.80
C CYS A 122 6.99 5.46 -1.93
N LYS A 123 7.66 5.15 -3.05
CA LYS A 123 9.03 5.62 -3.36
C LYS A 123 10.09 5.19 -2.33
N ALA A 124 9.95 3.99 -1.75
CA ALA A 124 10.91 3.43 -0.81
C ALA A 124 12.02 2.66 -1.56
N GLY A 125 12.90 3.42 -2.24
CA GLY A 125 13.93 2.92 -3.17
C GLY A 125 14.72 1.69 -2.72
N ASN A 126 15.27 1.73 -1.50
CA ASN A 126 16.10 0.68 -0.91
C ASN A 126 15.34 -0.41 -0.15
N LEU A 127 14.01 -0.35 -0.06
CA LEU A 127 13.23 -1.24 0.78
C LEU A 127 13.13 -2.62 0.13
N SER A 128 13.97 -3.56 0.56
CA SER A 128 14.06 -4.87 -0.08
C SER A 128 13.04 -5.89 0.42
N ASN A 129 12.48 -5.70 1.61
CA ASN A 129 11.57 -6.69 2.21
C ASN A 129 10.61 -6.09 3.26
N LEU A 130 9.41 -6.69 3.37
CA LEU A 130 8.40 -6.43 4.39
C LEU A 130 8.27 -7.54 5.47
N VAL A 131 9.14 -8.57 5.42
CA VAL A 131 9.05 -9.80 6.21
C VAL A 131 8.89 -9.54 7.72
N GLU A 132 7.65 -9.68 8.17
CA GLU A 132 7.20 -10.64 9.17
C GLU A 132 5.70 -10.90 8.96
N ARG A 133 5.17 -12.04 9.43
CA ARG A 133 3.75 -12.39 9.24
C ARG A 133 2.84 -11.40 9.99
N SER A 134 2.14 -10.54 9.25
CA SER A 134 1.09 -9.69 9.81
C SER A 134 -0.25 -10.43 9.83
N ALA A 135 -0.95 -10.37 10.96
CA ALA A 135 -2.32 -10.90 11.10
C ALA A 135 -3.39 -9.80 11.04
N SER A 136 -3.01 -8.54 10.87
CA SER A 136 -3.89 -7.37 10.98
C SER A 136 -4.09 -6.60 9.67
N ILE A 137 -3.08 -6.59 8.79
CA ILE A 137 -3.12 -5.79 7.55
C ILE A 137 -4.17 -6.34 6.58
N THR A 138 -5.11 -5.47 6.19
CA THR A 138 -6.23 -5.77 5.27
C THR A 138 -6.13 -5.04 3.94
N LYS A 139 -5.37 -3.95 3.88
CA LYS A 139 -5.11 -3.16 2.68
C LYS A 139 -3.65 -2.74 2.62
N ALA A 140 -3.07 -2.81 1.42
CA ALA A 140 -1.71 -2.38 1.13
C ALA A 140 -1.70 -1.54 -0.17
N VAL A 141 -0.87 -0.49 -0.18
CA VAL A 141 -0.54 0.33 -1.34
C VAL A 141 0.99 0.39 -1.40
N ILE A 142 1.60 -0.14 -2.45
CA ILE A 142 3.05 -0.32 -2.57
C ILE A 142 3.50 0.20 -3.94
N LEU A 143 3.97 1.44 -3.99
CA LEU A 143 4.31 2.15 -5.23
C LEU A 143 5.79 2.54 -5.26
N ASP A 144 6.41 2.43 -6.43
CA ASP A 144 7.78 2.89 -6.70
C ASP A 144 8.82 2.32 -5.70
N CYS A 145 8.73 1.02 -5.39
CA CYS A 145 9.66 0.32 -4.50
C CYS A 145 10.52 -0.66 -5.32
N PRO A 146 11.52 -0.18 -6.09
CA PRO A 146 12.17 -0.94 -7.15
C PRO A 146 13.03 -2.11 -6.69
N LEU A 147 13.49 -2.14 -5.44
CA LEU A 147 14.32 -3.22 -4.87
C LEU A 147 13.54 -4.20 -3.99
N LEU A 148 12.22 -4.04 -3.86
CA LEU A 148 11.37 -4.90 -3.04
C LEU A 148 11.21 -6.28 -3.68
N GLU A 149 11.72 -7.33 -3.05
CA GLU A 149 11.69 -8.70 -3.62
C GLU A 149 10.49 -9.55 -3.15
N ASP A 150 9.93 -9.23 -1.97
CA ASP A 150 8.99 -10.09 -1.25
C ASP A 150 7.96 -9.28 -0.45
N ILE A 151 6.68 -9.55 -0.66
CA ILE A 151 5.55 -8.99 0.12
C ILE A 151 4.64 -10.07 0.73
N SER A 152 5.17 -11.29 0.86
CA SER A 152 4.45 -12.47 1.34
C SER A 152 4.03 -12.36 2.81
N ASN A 153 3.19 -13.30 3.26
CA ASN A 153 2.75 -13.47 4.64
C ASN A 153 1.79 -12.38 5.16
N LEU A 154 0.93 -11.85 4.28
CA LEU A 154 -0.20 -10.99 4.63
C LEU A 154 -1.55 -11.75 4.43
N PRO A 155 -1.85 -12.82 5.21
CA PRO A 155 -3.00 -13.71 4.99
C PRO A 155 -4.37 -13.07 5.23
N GLN A 156 -4.43 -11.84 5.74
CA GLN A 156 -5.65 -11.04 5.89
C GLN A 156 -5.77 -9.90 4.88
N LEU A 157 -4.79 -9.74 3.98
CA LEU A 157 -4.82 -8.74 2.92
C LEU A 157 -5.98 -9.03 1.97
N GLN A 158 -6.85 -8.04 1.76
CA GLN A 158 -8.02 -8.13 0.87
C GLN A 158 -7.87 -7.20 -0.35
N HIS A 159 -7.08 -6.14 -0.22
CA HIS A 159 -6.84 -5.11 -1.23
C HIS A 159 -5.35 -4.82 -1.34
N LEU A 160 -4.80 -5.01 -2.53
CA LEU A 160 -3.43 -4.64 -2.89
C LEU A 160 -3.48 -3.66 -4.08
N ASP A 161 -2.83 -2.51 -3.95
CA ASP A 161 -2.49 -1.60 -5.05
C ASP A 161 -0.97 -1.57 -5.17
N ILE A 162 -0.42 -1.92 -6.34
CA ILE A 162 1.02 -2.15 -6.52
C ILE A 162 1.51 -1.67 -7.89
N GLY A 163 2.71 -1.08 -7.94
CA GLY A 163 3.30 -0.61 -9.20
C GLY A 163 4.69 -0.02 -9.03
N GLY A 164 5.50 -0.02 -10.08
CA GLY A 164 6.90 0.44 -9.99
C GLY A 164 7.78 -0.43 -9.09
N CYS A 165 7.44 -1.72 -8.94
CA CYS A 165 8.12 -2.68 -8.07
C CYS A 165 8.65 -3.92 -8.85
N PRO A 166 9.53 -3.75 -9.85
CA PRO A 166 9.96 -4.84 -10.75
C PRO A 166 10.75 -5.98 -10.08
N ALA A 167 11.31 -5.79 -8.89
CA ALA A 167 12.07 -6.83 -8.20
C ALA A 167 11.21 -7.93 -7.53
N ILE A 168 9.88 -7.76 -7.44
CA ILE A 168 9.01 -8.67 -6.68
C ILE A 168 8.98 -10.06 -7.33
N GLN A 169 9.51 -11.04 -6.61
CA GLN A 169 9.54 -12.45 -6.98
C GLN A 169 8.58 -13.31 -6.14
N ARG A 170 8.17 -12.85 -4.94
CA ARG A 170 7.41 -13.65 -3.98
C ARG A 170 6.17 -12.93 -3.46
N MET A 171 5.04 -13.66 -3.47
CA MET A 171 3.73 -13.18 -2.99
C MET A 171 2.92 -14.35 -2.42
N ASP A 172 3.49 -15.02 -1.42
CA ASP A 172 2.94 -16.25 -0.81
C ASP A 172 2.07 -15.97 0.42
N ASN A 173 1.19 -16.92 0.77
CA ASN A 173 0.36 -16.88 1.99
C ASN A 173 -0.54 -15.62 2.07
N MET A 174 -1.19 -15.29 0.95
CA MET A 174 -2.03 -14.10 0.75
C MET A 174 -3.54 -14.43 0.77
N CYS A 175 -3.95 -15.38 1.62
CA CYS A 175 -5.19 -16.18 1.52
C CYS A 175 -6.55 -15.45 1.61
N SER A 176 -6.56 -14.11 1.65
CA SER A 176 -7.78 -13.28 1.68
C SER A 176 -7.89 -12.31 0.49
N LEU A 177 -6.92 -12.34 -0.44
CA LEU A 177 -6.73 -11.28 -1.45
C LEU A 177 -7.81 -11.33 -2.53
N LYS A 178 -8.68 -10.31 -2.53
CA LYS A 178 -9.85 -10.21 -3.41
C LYS A 178 -9.70 -9.12 -4.48
N TYR A 179 -8.98 -8.05 -4.15
CA TYR A 179 -8.69 -6.95 -5.07
C TYR A 179 -7.18 -6.79 -5.24
N LEU A 180 -6.74 -6.85 -6.49
CA LEU A 180 -5.39 -6.46 -6.90
C LEU A 180 -5.53 -5.36 -7.95
N LEU A 181 -4.85 -4.24 -7.77
CA LEU A 181 -4.55 -3.25 -8.79
C LEU A 181 -3.05 -3.28 -9.07
N LEU A 182 -2.66 -3.67 -10.28
CA LEU A 182 -1.29 -3.71 -10.77
C LEU A 182 -1.08 -2.57 -11.77
N ARG A 183 -0.06 -1.74 -11.52
CA ARG A 183 0.30 -0.56 -12.34
C ARG A 183 1.70 -0.73 -12.91
N ASP A 184 1.79 -1.11 -14.18
CA ASP A 184 3.06 -1.23 -14.89
C ASP A 184 2.88 -0.90 -16.36
N LYS A 185 3.40 0.27 -16.77
CA LYS A 185 3.26 0.80 -18.13
C LYS A 185 4.14 0.09 -19.15
N GLU A 186 5.19 -0.60 -18.71
CA GLU A 186 6.18 -1.27 -19.56
C GLU A 186 6.01 -2.79 -19.50
N MET A 187 4.91 -3.29 -18.93
CA MET A 187 4.67 -4.71 -18.67
C MET A 187 4.50 -5.51 -19.98
N GLU A 188 5.46 -6.38 -20.28
CA GLU A 188 5.42 -7.29 -21.45
C GLU A 188 4.76 -8.65 -21.14
N ALA A 189 4.77 -9.08 -19.87
CA ALA A 189 4.26 -10.38 -19.41
C ALA A 189 3.57 -10.25 -18.03
N LEU A 190 2.63 -11.16 -17.71
CA LEU A 190 2.14 -11.28 -16.33
C LEU A 190 3.25 -11.84 -15.44
N PRO A 191 3.57 -11.22 -14.28
CA PRO A 191 4.54 -11.77 -13.34
C PRO A 191 4.17 -13.16 -12.80
N ASP A 192 5.15 -14.05 -12.64
CA ASP A 192 4.93 -15.43 -12.18
C ASP A 192 4.19 -15.52 -10.84
N TRP A 193 4.43 -14.57 -9.91
CA TRP A 193 3.74 -14.51 -8.62
C TRP A 193 2.22 -14.32 -8.74
N MET A 194 1.70 -13.86 -9.88
CA MET A 194 0.25 -13.78 -10.08
C MET A 194 -0.41 -15.17 -10.06
N GLN A 195 0.32 -16.22 -10.44
CA GLN A 195 -0.19 -17.59 -10.49
C GLN A 195 -0.63 -18.11 -9.12
N SER A 196 0.04 -17.70 -8.02
CA SER A 196 -0.30 -18.14 -6.65
C SER A 196 -1.59 -17.51 -6.11
N ILE A 197 -1.99 -16.35 -6.64
CA ILE A 197 -3.15 -15.58 -6.16
C ILE A 197 -4.34 -15.59 -7.15
N MET A 198 -4.15 -16.01 -8.40
CA MET A 198 -5.16 -15.85 -9.47
C MET A 198 -6.50 -16.51 -9.13
N MET A 199 -6.50 -17.64 -8.43
CA MET A 199 -7.71 -18.40 -8.08
C MET A 199 -8.56 -17.80 -6.93
N GLN A 200 -8.06 -16.78 -6.22
CA GLN A 200 -8.77 -16.14 -5.09
C GLN A 200 -9.18 -14.68 -5.36
N LEU A 201 -8.61 -14.04 -6.38
CA LEU A 201 -8.95 -12.68 -6.78
C LEU A 201 -10.40 -12.60 -7.27
N GLN A 202 -11.15 -11.61 -6.78
CA GLN A 202 -12.52 -11.31 -7.21
C GLN A 202 -12.56 -10.14 -8.21
N ARG A 203 -11.53 -9.29 -8.22
CA ARG A 203 -11.36 -8.14 -9.10
C ARG A 203 -9.87 -7.85 -9.28
N LEU A 204 -9.34 -8.14 -10.45
CA LEU A 204 -7.99 -7.77 -10.87
C LEU A 204 -8.08 -6.50 -11.73
N GLU A 205 -7.37 -5.44 -11.42
CA GLU A 205 -7.21 -4.25 -12.26
C GLU A 205 -5.78 -4.12 -12.77
N LEU A 206 -5.62 -3.91 -14.08
CA LEU A 206 -4.33 -3.73 -14.74
C LEU A 206 -4.26 -2.34 -15.37
N TRP A 207 -3.42 -1.46 -14.85
CA TRP A 207 -3.07 -0.17 -15.44
C TRP A 207 -1.76 -0.32 -16.21
N VAL A 208 -1.85 -0.82 -17.44
CA VAL A 208 -0.71 -1.35 -18.20
C VAL A 208 -0.74 -0.92 -19.66
N ASN A 209 0.30 -1.29 -20.43
CA ASN A 209 0.40 -0.94 -21.84
C ASN A 209 -0.83 -1.42 -22.66
N PRO A 210 -1.47 -0.57 -23.49
CA PRO A 210 -2.53 -1.00 -24.41
C PRO A 210 -2.15 -2.16 -25.35
N ASP A 211 -0.88 -2.30 -25.72
CA ASP A 211 -0.40 -3.40 -26.57
C ASP A 211 -0.22 -4.72 -25.80
N PHE A 212 0.04 -4.67 -24.49
CA PHE A 212 -0.05 -5.85 -23.63
C PHE A 212 -1.50 -6.31 -23.47
N ILE A 213 -2.43 -5.37 -23.27
CA ILE A 213 -3.87 -5.65 -23.17
C ILE A 213 -4.39 -6.33 -24.44
N ARG A 214 -3.91 -5.92 -25.62
CA ARG A 214 -4.23 -6.57 -26.91
C ARG A 214 -3.71 -8.01 -27.01
N GLN A 215 -2.56 -8.33 -26.42
CA GLN A 215 -1.98 -9.67 -26.44
C GLN A 215 -2.68 -10.62 -25.46
N CYS A 216 -3.05 -10.15 -24.26
CA CYS A 216 -3.79 -10.93 -23.27
C CYS A 216 -5.30 -11.04 -23.54
N LEU A 217 -5.81 -10.44 -24.63
CA LEU A 217 -7.18 -10.57 -25.10
C LEU A 217 -7.29 -11.54 -26.30
N PRO A 218 -7.44 -12.85 -26.08
CA PRO A 218 -7.82 -13.79 -27.14
C PRO A 218 -9.29 -13.55 -27.53
N LEU A 219 -9.55 -12.51 -28.33
CA LEU A 219 -10.89 -12.12 -28.76
C LEU A 219 -11.64 -13.31 -29.39
N ASN A 220 -12.90 -13.51 -28.94
CA ASN A 220 -13.91 -14.48 -29.41
C ASN A 220 -13.88 -15.86 -28.73
N GLY A 221 -14.47 -15.96 -27.55
CA GLY A 221 -14.98 -17.21 -26.95
C GLY A 221 -16.16 -16.91 -26.00
N PRO A 222 -17.16 -17.81 -25.87
CA PRO A 222 -18.33 -17.56 -25.02
C PRO A 222 -17.99 -17.60 -23.52
N ASP A 223 -17.07 -18.47 -23.11
CA ASP A 223 -16.70 -18.73 -21.71
C ASP A 223 -15.50 -17.86 -21.27
N GLN A 224 -15.53 -16.56 -21.58
CA GLN A 224 -14.41 -15.64 -21.32
C GLN A 224 -14.65 -14.68 -20.15
N PRO A 225 -13.61 -14.33 -19.37
CA PRO A 225 -13.73 -13.42 -18.24
C PRO A 225 -14.14 -12.02 -18.69
N LYS A 226 -15.05 -11.38 -17.96
CA LYS A 226 -15.61 -10.06 -18.30
C LYS A 226 -14.57 -8.97 -18.10
N ILE A 227 -13.93 -8.56 -19.19
CA ILE A 227 -12.93 -7.49 -19.21
C ILE A 227 -13.61 -6.12 -19.33
N ILE A 228 -13.45 -5.28 -18.31
CA ILE A 228 -14.00 -3.92 -18.24
C ILE A 228 -12.85 -2.92 -18.45
N LEU A 229 -13.00 -1.98 -19.39
CA LEU A 229 -11.99 -0.97 -19.69
C LEU A 229 -12.32 0.37 -19.00
N HIS A 230 -11.43 0.82 -18.11
CA HIS A 230 -11.47 2.12 -17.46
C HIS A 230 -10.66 3.16 -18.26
N ASN A 231 -11.16 4.40 -18.31
CA ASN A 231 -10.48 5.56 -18.88
C ASN A 231 -10.13 6.55 -17.75
N PRO A 232 -8.84 6.88 -17.51
CA PRO A 232 -8.40 7.67 -16.36
C PRO A 232 -8.66 9.18 -16.53
N SER A 233 -9.94 9.57 -16.47
CA SER A 233 -10.38 10.98 -16.36
C SER A 233 -10.24 11.55 -14.94
N ARG A 234 -9.21 11.12 -14.19
CA ARG A 234 -8.87 11.64 -12.86
C ARG A 234 -7.36 11.85 -12.74
N ILE A 235 -6.99 13.11 -12.65
CA ILE A 235 -5.67 13.59 -12.21
C ILE A 235 -5.54 13.25 -10.71
N PHE A 236 -4.35 12.84 -10.27
CA PHE A 236 -3.99 12.89 -8.86
C PHE A 236 -3.69 14.35 -8.51
N ASP A 237 -4.62 15.02 -7.85
CA ASP A 237 -4.40 16.36 -7.29
C ASP A 237 -3.89 16.23 -5.85
N GLU A 238 -2.95 17.10 -5.42
CA GLU A 238 -2.21 16.96 -4.16
C GLU A 238 -2.97 17.49 -2.93
N THR A 239 -4.31 17.45 -2.92
CA THR A 239 -5.10 17.75 -1.71
C THR A 239 -6.40 16.95 -1.60
N VAL A 240 -6.42 16.05 -0.62
CA VAL A 240 -7.60 15.66 0.19
C VAL A 240 -8.74 14.88 -0.53
N GLU A 241 -9.44 14.05 0.26
CA GLU A 241 -10.73 13.40 -0.05
C GLU A 241 -10.94 12.69 -1.40
N SER A 242 -11.04 11.36 -1.34
CA SER A 242 -12.01 10.64 -2.17
C SER A 242 -12.67 9.52 -1.36
N LEU A 243 -13.84 9.81 -0.79
CA LEU A 243 -14.65 8.88 -0.02
C LEU A 243 -15.69 8.26 -0.96
N PHE A 244 -15.56 6.97 -1.27
CA PHE A 244 -16.55 6.24 -2.07
C PHE A 244 -17.09 5.04 -1.31
N HIS A 245 -18.29 5.19 -0.76
CA HIS A 245 -19.08 4.10 -0.20
C HIS A 245 -20.11 3.62 -1.22
N THR A 246 -20.08 2.33 -1.57
CA THR A 246 -21.18 1.65 -2.27
C THR A 246 -21.48 0.32 -1.60
N ARG A 247 -22.69 0.18 -1.06
CA ARG A 247 -23.23 -1.12 -0.66
C ARG A 247 -23.41 -2.02 -1.87
N SER A 248 -23.33 -3.32 -1.60
CA SER A 248 -23.79 -4.46 -2.41
C SER A 248 -25.17 -4.23 -3.09
N PRO A 249 -25.46 -4.82 -4.27
CA PRO A 249 -24.57 -5.48 -5.25
C PRO A 249 -24.78 -5.05 -6.73
N TYR A 250 -23.85 -5.48 -7.60
CA TYR A 250 -23.93 -5.56 -9.07
C TYR A 250 -24.26 -4.27 -9.89
N SER A 251 -23.23 -3.80 -10.60
CA SER A 251 -23.24 -3.36 -12.03
C SER A 251 -23.22 -1.85 -12.43
N PHE A 252 -22.27 -1.57 -13.35
CA PHE A 252 -22.13 -0.57 -14.45
C PHE A 252 -22.71 0.87 -14.41
N ARG A 253 -21.93 1.81 -15.00
CA ARG A 253 -22.25 2.56 -16.26
C ARG A 253 -21.08 3.51 -16.65
N ILE A 254 -21.22 4.34 -17.70
CA ILE A 254 -20.47 4.26 -19.00
C ILE A 254 -19.79 5.65 -19.27
N ASN A 255 -19.23 6.08 -20.41
CA ASN A 255 -19.45 5.79 -21.84
C ASN A 255 -18.25 6.14 -22.76
N LEU A 256 -18.33 5.80 -24.06
CA LEU A 256 -17.42 6.24 -25.14
C LEU A 256 -17.96 7.45 -25.92
N THR A 257 -17.05 8.28 -26.45
CA THR A 257 -17.20 9.00 -27.73
C THR A 257 -15.84 9.05 -28.43
N GLN A 258 -15.80 8.70 -29.72
CA GLN A 258 -14.76 9.16 -30.63
C GLN A 258 -15.29 10.41 -31.34
N GLU A 259 -14.44 11.41 -31.59
CA GLU A 259 -14.35 12.03 -32.91
C GLU A 259 -13.04 12.83 -33.06
N THR A 260 -12.76 13.27 -34.28
CA THR A 260 -11.44 13.74 -34.72
C THR A 260 -11.14 15.19 -34.36
N MET A 261 -9.86 15.46 -34.05
CA MET A 261 -9.21 16.73 -34.41
C MET A 261 -7.74 16.49 -34.76
N GLU A 262 -7.23 17.23 -35.75
CA GLU A 262 -5.83 17.22 -36.14
C GLU A 262 -4.97 18.09 -35.20
N GLY A 263 -3.67 17.76 -35.09
CA GLY A 263 -2.68 18.68 -34.51
C GLY A 263 -2.15 18.30 -33.12
N LYS A 264 -1.02 17.59 -33.12
CA LYS A 264 0.05 17.60 -32.09
C LYS A 264 -0.39 17.83 -30.63
N ASN A 265 -0.79 16.76 -29.93
CA ASN A 265 -0.46 16.54 -28.53
C ASN A 265 -0.47 15.02 -28.22
N PHE A 266 0.57 14.51 -27.58
CA PHE A 266 0.65 13.09 -27.19
C PHE A 266 -0.07 12.86 -25.86
N PHE A 267 -1.36 12.52 -25.92
CA PHE A 267 -2.09 12.03 -24.74
C PHE A 267 -1.99 10.50 -24.67
N SER A 268 -1.23 9.98 -23.71
CA SER A 268 -1.14 8.54 -23.41
C SER A 268 -2.36 8.08 -22.60
N TYR A 269 -3.42 7.69 -23.31
CA TYR A 269 -4.60 7.07 -22.70
C TYR A 269 -4.27 5.65 -22.20
N ASN A 270 -3.87 5.53 -20.94
CA ASN A 270 -3.65 4.24 -20.28
C ASN A 270 -5.01 3.61 -19.96
N LEU A 271 -5.31 2.42 -20.52
CA LEU A 271 -6.55 1.71 -20.20
C LEU A 271 -6.37 0.89 -18.93
N GLY A 272 -7.34 0.98 -18.01
CA GLY A 272 -7.41 0.08 -16.85
C GLY A 272 -8.26 -1.14 -17.18
N VAL A 273 -7.70 -2.35 -17.28
CA VAL A 273 -8.48 -3.59 -17.47
C VAL A 273 -8.92 -4.15 -16.12
N THR A 274 -10.23 -4.24 -15.83
CA THR A 274 -10.74 -5.13 -14.79
C THR A 274 -10.99 -6.52 -15.35
N VAL A 275 -10.37 -7.56 -14.80
CA VAL A 275 -10.71 -8.97 -15.01
C VAL A 275 -11.53 -9.48 -13.82
N LEU A 276 -12.59 -10.23 -14.11
CA LEU A 276 -13.39 -10.99 -13.14
C LEU A 276 -13.20 -12.50 -13.40
N PRO A 277 -13.19 -13.36 -12.38
CA PRO A 277 -13.24 -14.81 -12.56
C PRO A 277 -14.47 -15.27 -13.36
N LEU A 278 -14.39 -16.50 -13.89
CA LEU A 278 -15.55 -17.22 -14.41
C LEU A 278 -16.34 -17.82 -13.24
N ASP A 279 -17.65 -17.56 -13.20
CA ASP A 279 -18.56 -18.20 -12.25
C ASP A 279 -18.81 -19.66 -12.69
N GLU A 280 -18.22 -20.65 -12.02
CA GLU A 280 -18.54 -22.09 -12.21
C GLU A 280 -19.92 -22.46 -11.62
N THR A 281 -20.96 -21.70 -11.93
CA THR A 281 -22.35 -21.96 -11.47
C THR A 281 -23.37 -21.87 -12.61
N SER A 282 -23.11 -22.56 -13.73
CA SER A 282 -24.08 -22.72 -14.82
C SER A 282 -24.09 -24.11 -15.49
N GLN A 283 -23.54 -25.14 -14.84
CA GLN A 283 -23.82 -26.55 -15.20
C GLN A 283 -24.72 -27.23 -14.15
N HIS A 284 -26.01 -26.90 -14.17
CA HIS A 284 -27.08 -27.88 -13.99
C HIS A 284 -28.42 -27.31 -14.49
N SER A 285 -28.93 -27.89 -15.56
CA SER A 285 -30.33 -27.71 -16.01
C SER A 285 -30.73 -28.89 -16.88
N GLN A 286 -31.86 -29.51 -16.53
CA GLN A 286 -32.65 -30.45 -17.35
C GLN A 286 -31.97 -31.78 -17.74
N VAL A 287 -32.27 -32.82 -16.96
CA VAL A 287 -33.27 -33.82 -17.39
C VAL A 287 -34.35 -33.89 -16.31
#